data_AF-A0A0S7WXJ5-F1
#
_entry.id   AF-A0A0S7WXJ5-F1
#
_cell.length_a   1.000
_cell.length_b   1.000
_cell.length_c   1.000
_cell.angle_alpha   90.00
_cell.angle_beta   90.00
_cell.angle_gamma   90.00
#
_symmetry.space_group_name_H-M   'P 1'
#
loop_
_entity.id
_entity.type
_entity.pdbx_description
1 polymer ?
#
loop_
_entity_poly.entity_id
_entity_poly.type
_entity_poly.pdbx_seq_one_letter_code
_entity_poly.pdbx_strand_id
1 'polypeptide(L)'
;MQGIERKYCDVCINALIGAWRELMEVSGAETLRKVPYGKGDTLGLDAIPEITITGRLREFDGHAILITEELDEQAHRRWPTDSDPVKQPLMFFSDPTDRSSQLEEFFKRLSKDNQTAKIGNLIADCDHEKLWEEMFEAPVIITGSTGSITCVRKGKIVFSVILNYIAGIVFVATDVGIYSYQLENFSDLSNEEINFSTIFKKGKKLNFPGVRELGYNSDDCKRFVTFLGKTGYRENFNDSMLFIKDPNEFLHHLKPPGPPRPLYLSELQKDHGPVGFILSNGEKIGEWMHWLSFVKYARNINGGYALSVYEISLERPWTKNGMLMSTSPAYSLFCNEGSGSYLDISRLRNFKRPSQFRCMIVVVPWDNERIIHVLKQHEYREITNYF
;
A
#
# COMPACT_ATOMS: atom_id res chain seq x y z
N MET A 1 12.12 -8.20 -15.03
CA MET A 1 11.66 -9.30 -14.18
C MET A 1 11.75 -10.55 -15.04
N GLN A 2 12.51 -11.56 -14.60
CA GLN A 2 12.76 -12.77 -15.40
C GLN A 2 12.54 -14.04 -14.57
N GLY A 3 12.18 -15.13 -15.23
CA GLY A 3 12.03 -16.44 -14.59
C GLY A 3 10.99 -16.47 -13.48
N ILE A 4 11.38 -16.99 -12.31
CA ILE A 4 10.47 -17.30 -11.20
C ILE A 4 9.78 -16.06 -10.60
N GLU A 5 10.44 -14.89 -10.61
CA GLU A 5 9.87 -13.65 -10.07
C GLU A 5 8.63 -13.20 -10.85
N ARG A 6 8.64 -13.45 -12.18
CA ARG A 6 7.46 -13.20 -13.02
C ARG A 6 6.31 -14.11 -12.64
N LYS A 7 6.58 -15.39 -12.35
CA LYS A 7 5.56 -16.34 -11.90
C LYS A 7 4.96 -15.95 -10.56
N TYR A 8 5.78 -15.52 -9.60
CA TYR A 8 5.25 -14.95 -8.34
C TYR A 8 4.38 -13.71 -8.59
N CYS A 9 4.78 -12.82 -9.51
CA CYS A 9 3.97 -11.66 -9.86
C CYS A 9 2.62 -12.07 -10.46
N ASP A 10 2.62 -13.00 -11.42
CA ASP A 10 1.41 -13.55 -12.02
C ASP A 10 0.47 -14.17 -10.96
N VAL A 11 1.03 -14.91 -10.00
CA VAL A 11 0.26 -15.52 -8.90
C VAL A 11 -0.28 -14.46 -7.96
N CYS A 12 0.47 -13.41 -7.61
CA CYS A 12 -0.02 -12.31 -6.78
C CYS A 12 -1.14 -11.51 -7.47
N ILE A 13 -1.03 -11.27 -8.78
CA ILE A 13 -2.10 -10.64 -9.59
C ILE A 13 -3.36 -11.51 -9.50
N ASN A 14 -3.24 -12.80 -9.79
CA ASN A 14 -4.35 -13.73 -9.73
C ASN A 14 -4.91 -13.88 -8.31
N ALA A 15 -4.08 -13.82 -7.27
CA ALA A 15 -4.52 -13.88 -5.89
C ALA A 15 -5.45 -12.71 -5.54
N LEU A 16 -5.07 -11.49 -5.94
CA LEU A 16 -5.89 -10.30 -5.72
C LEU A 16 -7.17 -10.30 -6.58
N ILE A 17 -7.08 -10.65 -7.86
CA ILE A 17 -8.27 -10.77 -8.73
C ILE A 17 -9.24 -11.80 -8.18
N GLY A 18 -8.72 -12.94 -7.72
CA GLY A 18 -9.51 -13.97 -7.04
C GLY A 18 -10.20 -13.43 -5.80
N ALA A 19 -9.46 -12.76 -4.91
CA ALA A 19 -10.01 -12.16 -3.70
C ALA A 19 -11.12 -11.14 -4.00
N TRP A 20 -10.91 -10.27 -4.99
CA TRP A 20 -11.91 -9.34 -5.46
C TRP A 20 -13.15 -10.06 -5.98
N ARG A 21 -12.99 -11.05 -6.86
CA ARG A 21 -14.14 -11.79 -7.41
C ARG A 21 -14.93 -12.52 -6.32
N GLU A 22 -14.26 -13.24 -5.42
CA GLU A 22 -14.93 -13.92 -4.31
C GLU A 22 -15.70 -12.93 -3.43
N LEU A 23 -15.13 -11.74 -3.18
CA LEU A 23 -15.81 -10.67 -2.46
C LEU A 23 -17.05 -10.15 -3.23
N MET A 24 -16.98 -10.08 -4.55
CA MET A 24 -18.10 -9.68 -5.41
C MET A 24 -19.18 -10.75 -5.53
N GLU A 25 -18.83 -12.03 -5.40
CA GLU A 25 -19.74 -13.18 -5.54
C GLU A 25 -20.58 -13.46 -4.29
N VAL A 26 -20.21 -12.89 -3.13
CA VAL A 26 -20.96 -13.04 -1.87
C VAL A 26 -22.00 -11.94 -1.67
N SER A 27 -23.00 -12.21 -0.83
CA SER A 27 -24.06 -11.26 -0.54
C SER A 27 -23.64 -10.15 0.45
N GLY A 28 -24.40 -9.05 0.48
CA GLY A 28 -24.25 -8.01 1.50
C GLY A 28 -24.38 -8.56 2.93
N ALA A 29 -25.28 -9.51 3.15
CA ALA A 29 -25.43 -10.18 4.44
C ALA A 29 -24.18 -10.98 4.86
N GLU A 30 -23.50 -11.61 3.90
CA GLU A 30 -22.30 -12.43 4.19
C GLU A 30 -21.05 -11.58 4.42
N THR A 31 -20.85 -10.53 3.61
CA THR A 31 -19.71 -9.61 3.75
C THR A 31 -19.73 -8.85 5.08
N LEU A 32 -20.92 -8.46 5.54
CA LEU A 32 -21.12 -7.67 6.76
C LEU A 32 -21.27 -8.52 8.03
N ARG A 33 -21.23 -9.85 7.92
CA ARG A 33 -21.34 -10.76 9.06
C ARG A 33 -19.97 -10.96 9.71
N LYS A 34 -19.93 -10.92 11.05
CA LYS A 34 -18.75 -11.34 11.82
C LYS A 34 -18.47 -12.81 11.62
N VAL A 35 -17.20 -13.15 11.45
CA VAL A 35 -16.76 -14.53 11.21
C VAL A 35 -15.79 -15.00 12.30
N PRO A 36 -15.66 -16.32 12.54
CA PRO A 36 -14.68 -16.86 13.49
C PRO A 36 -13.20 -16.74 13.05
N TYR A 37 -12.94 -16.21 11.87
CA TYR A 37 -11.60 -16.04 11.30
C TYR A 37 -10.97 -14.75 11.84
N GLY A 38 -9.67 -14.78 12.18
CA GLY A 38 -8.95 -13.59 12.64
C GLY A 38 -9.31 -13.14 14.06
N LYS A 39 -9.32 -11.82 14.28
CA LYS A 39 -9.75 -11.18 15.53
C LYS A 39 -11.27 -11.28 15.73
N GLY A 40 -11.72 -11.08 16.98
CA GLY A 40 -13.14 -11.27 17.36
C GLY A 40 -14.15 -10.31 16.70
N ASP A 41 -13.68 -9.30 15.98
CA ASP A 41 -14.47 -8.32 15.22
C ASP A 41 -14.33 -8.45 13.70
N THR A 42 -13.55 -9.40 13.19
CA THR A 42 -13.33 -9.60 11.76
C THR A 42 -14.62 -9.90 11.01
N LEU A 43 -14.86 -9.18 9.93
CA LEU A 43 -16.02 -9.34 9.05
C LEU A 43 -15.69 -10.24 7.86
N GLY A 44 -16.73 -10.73 7.17
CA GLY A 44 -16.57 -11.48 5.92
C GLY A 44 -15.77 -10.71 4.87
N LEU A 45 -15.95 -9.39 4.78
CA LEU A 45 -15.21 -8.52 3.85
C LEU A 45 -13.69 -8.45 4.11
N ASP A 46 -13.24 -8.76 5.32
CA ASP A 46 -11.81 -8.86 5.65
C ASP A 46 -11.31 -10.30 5.44
N ALA A 47 -12.09 -11.28 5.91
CA ALA A 47 -11.69 -12.68 5.89
C ALA A 47 -11.66 -13.29 4.48
N ILE A 48 -12.62 -12.95 3.61
CA ILE A 48 -12.72 -13.53 2.25
C ILE A 48 -11.46 -13.20 1.42
N PRO A 49 -11.04 -11.92 1.31
CA PRO A 49 -9.80 -11.59 0.61
C PRO A 49 -8.58 -12.28 1.21
N GLU A 50 -8.44 -12.28 2.54
CA GLU A 50 -7.26 -12.85 3.19
C GLU A 50 -7.16 -14.37 3.00
N ILE A 51 -8.27 -15.11 3.14
CA ILE A 51 -8.32 -16.55 2.90
C ILE A 51 -7.96 -16.86 1.45
N THR A 52 -8.52 -16.11 0.49
CA THR A 52 -8.29 -16.34 -0.94
C THR A 52 -6.84 -16.08 -1.33
N ILE A 53 -6.27 -14.95 -0.88
CA ILE A 53 -4.87 -14.60 -1.14
C ILE A 53 -3.95 -15.66 -0.53
N THR A 54 -4.21 -16.05 0.71
CA THR A 54 -3.41 -17.05 1.44
C THR A 54 -3.46 -18.41 0.77
N GLY A 55 -4.66 -18.86 0.38
CA GLY A 55 -4.86 -20.15 -0.29
C GLY A 55 -4.08 -20.24 -1.59
N ARG A 56 -4.25 -19.25 -2.48
CA ARG A 56 -3.58 -19.20 -3.79
C ARG A 56 -2.06 -19.12 -3.68
N LEU A 57 -1.53 -18.32 -2.75
CA LEU A 57 -0.08 -18.23 -2.55
C LEU A 57 0.51 -19.51 -1.96
N ARG A 58 -0.17 -20.16 -1.01
CA ARG A 58 0.30 -21.42 -0.40
C ARG A 58 0.23 -22.60 -1.36
N GLU A 59 -0.78 -22.64 -2.21
CA GLU A 59 -0.90 -23.67 -3.27
C GLU A 59 0.26 -23.56 -4.27
N PHE A 60 0.63 -22.34 -4.64
CA PHE A 60 1.77 -22.11 -5.53
C PHE A 60 3.12 -22.37 -4.86
N ASP A 61 3.33 -21.87 -3.64
CA ASP A 61 4.57 -22.03 -2.88
C ASP A 61 4.33 -22.07 -1.37
N GLY A 62 4.23 -23.28 -0.81
CA GLY A 62 4.09 -23.49 0.63
C GLY A 62 5.29 -23.03 1.47
N HIS A 63 6.44 -22.76 0.85
CA HIS A 63 7.66 -22.28 1.51
C HIS A 63 7.81 -20.76 1.47
N ALA A 64 6.96 -20.04 0.75
CA ALA A 64 6.88 -18.58 0.84
C ALA A 64 6.29 -18.15 2.18
N ILE A 65 6.79 -17.05 2.74
CA ILE A 65 6.24 -16.46 3.98
C ILE A 65 5.28 -15.35 3.57
N LEU A 66 4.00 -15.49 3.89
CA LEU A 66 3.01 -14.43 3.73
C LEU A 66 2.77 -13.77 5.09
N ILE A 67 2.80 -12.44 5.08
CA ILE A 67 2.59 -11.57 6.24
C ILE A 67 1.33 -10.75 5.96
N THR A 68 0.29 -10.99 6.76
CA THR A 68 -0.97 -10.26 6.77
C THR A 68 -1.25 -9.78 8.20
N GLU A 69 -2.29 -8.96 8.39
CA GLU A 69 -2.69 -8.52 9.73
C GLU A 69 -3.23 -9.69 10.61
N GLU A 70 -3.93 -10.66 10.03
CA GLU A 70 -4.62 -11.72 10.80
C GLU A 70 -3.81 -13.03 10.94
N LEU A 71 -2.86 -13.33 10.03
CA LEU A 71 -2.08 -14.61 10.04
C LEU A 71 -0.67 -14.52 10.66
N ASP A 72 -0.40 -13.46 11.43
CA ASP A 72 0.93 -13.12 11.91
C ASP A 72 1.61 -14.22 12.77
N GLU A 73 0.84 -15.00 13.55
CA GLU A 73 1.42 -16.02 14.44
C GLU A 73 2.05 -17.21 13.70
N GLN A 74 1.49 -17.61 12.55
CA GLN A 74 2.07 -18.68 11.74
C GLN A 74 3.32 -18.19 11.00
N ALA A 75 3.28 -16.95 10.49
CA ALA A 75 4.42 -16.31 9.83
C ALA A 75 5.60 -16.10 10.79
N HIS A 76 5.34 -15.71 12.05
CA HIS A 76 6.35 -15.47 13.08
C HIS A 76 7.26 -16.67 13.32
N ARG A 77 6.71 -17.90 13.34
CA ARG A 77 7.49 -19.13 13.54
C ARG A 77 8.53 -19.39 12.44
N ARG A 78 8.28 -18.86 11.24
CA ARG A 78 9.13 -19.03 10.06
C ARG A 78 9.97 -17.79 9.77
N TRP A 79 9.91 -16.77 10.62
CA TRP A 79 10.56 -15.49 10.37
C TRP A 79 12.09 -15.65 10.26
N PRO A 80 12.75 -14.98 9.28
CA PRO A 80 14.20 -15.05 9.16
C PRO A 80 14.91 -14.58 10.41
N THR A 81 16.05 -15.20 10.68
CA THR A 81 16.91 -14.91 11.84
C THR A 81 18.28 -14.40 11.43
N ASP A 82 18.64 -14.59 10.17
CA ASP A 82 19.93 -14.21 9.59
C ASP A 82 19.77 -12.85 8.92
N SER A 83 20.65 -11.91 9.29
CA SER A 83 20.67 -10.56 8.72
C SER A 83 21.30 -10.52 7.33
N ASP A 84 21.97 -11.59 6.88
CA ASP A 84 22.49 -11.72 5.52
C ASP A 84 21.33 -11.72 4.52
N PRO A 85 21.21 -10.71 3.63
CA PRO A 85 20.12 -10.62 2.68
C PRO A 85 20.04 -11.86 1.79
N VAL A 86 21.15 -12.49 1.40
CA VAL A 86 21.12 -13.64 0.47
C VAL A 86 20.40 -14.85 1.07
N LYS A 87 20.43 -14.98 2.40
CA LYS A 87 19.78 -16.07 3.15
C LYS A 87 18.36 -15.75 3.58
N GLN A 88 17.91 -14.49 3.43
CA GLN A 88 16.53 -14.14 3.73
C GLN A 88 15.58 -14.81 2.73
N PRO A 89 14.50 -15.46 3.22
CA PRO A 89 13.56 -16.19 2.38
C PRO A 89 12.77 -15.23 1.49
N LEU A 90 12.02 -15.80 0.56
CA LEU A 90 10.98 -15.08 -0.14
C LEU A 90 9.84 -14.73 0.83
N MET A 91 9.47 -13.45 0.85
CA MET A 91 8.43 -12.93 1.72
C MET A 91 7.42 -12.11 0.93
N PHE A 92 6.16 -12.20 1.32
CA PHE A 92 5.06 -11.39 0.83
C PHE A 92 4.49 -10.57 1.97
N PHE A 93 4.42 -9.26 1.81
CA PHE A 93 3.68 -8.37 2.70
C PHE A 93 2.36 -8.06 2.03
N SER A 94 1.25 -8.27 2.73
CA SER A 94 -0.08 -8.05 2.19
C SER A 94 -0.96 -7.30 3.18
N ASP A 95 -1.67 -6.32 2.65
CA ASP A 95 -2.87 -5.75 3.27
C ASP A 95 -4.07 -6.23 2.42
N PRO A 96 -4.79 -7.28 2.87
CA PRO A 96 -5.86 -7.90 2.07
C PRO A 96 -7.04 -6.99 1.79
N THR A 97 -7.36 -6.10 2.74
CA THR A 97 -8.49 -5.17 2.66
C THR A 97 -8.15 -3.88 3.41
N ASP A 98 -7.60 -2.89 2.69
CA ASP A 98 -7.45 -1.53 3.21
C ASP A 98 -8.80 -0.80 3.19
N ARG A 99 -8.97 0.16 4.12
CA ARG A 99 -10.22 0.92 4.31
C ARG A 99 -11.45 0.03 4.53
N SER A 100 -11.28 -1.08 5.25
CA SER A 100 -12.38 -2.02 5.58
C SER A 100 -13.60 -1.35 6.20
N SER A 101 -13.41 -0.33 7.05
CA SER A 101 -14.53 0.43 7.62
C SER A 101 -15.34 1.22 6.58
N GLN A 102 -14.68 1.82 5.59
CA GLN A 102 -15.37 2.53 4.51
C GLN A 102 -16.03 1.54 3.55
N LEU A 103 -15.37 0.40 3.28
CA LEU A 103 -15.96 -0.66 2.48
C LEU A 103 -17.22 -1.24 3.14
N GLU A 104 -17.21 -1.43 4.46
CA GLU A 104 -18.38 -1.85 5.23
C GLU A 104 -19.55 -0.86 5.07
N GLU A 105 -19.28 0.45 5.21
CA GLU A 105 -20.29 1.50 5.03
C GLU A 105 -20.82 1.55 3.59
N PHE A 106 -19.93 1.39 2.61
CA PHE A 106 -20.28 1.32 1.19
C PHE A 106 -21.20 0.12 0.89
N PHE A 107 -20.83 -1.08 1.34
CA PHE A 107 -21.65 -2.28 1.14
C PHE A 107 -22.99 -2.20 1.89
N LYS A 108 -23.03 -1.64 3.09
CA LYS A 108 -24.30 -1.35 3.79
C LYS A 108 -25.21 -0.43 2.98
N ARG A 109 -24.64 0.60 2.34
CA ARG A 109 -25.39 1.53 1.50
C ARG A 109 -25.90 0.85 0.24
N LEU A 110 -25.05 0.05 -0.41
CA LEU A 110 -25.30 -0.63 -1.67
C LEU A 110 -26.36 -1.73 -1.51
N SER A 111 -26.25 -2.55 -0.46
CA SER A 111 -27.15 -3.68 -0.20
C SER A 111 -28.37 -3.31 0.64
N LYS A 112 -28.65 -2.02 0.85
CA LYS A 112 -29.71 -1.54 1.74
C LYS A 112 -31.08 -2.13 1.39
N ASP A 113 -31.40 -2.17 0.10
CA ASP A 113 -32.70 -2.60 -0.39
C ASP A 113 -32.73 -4.09 -0.76
N ASN A 114 -31.57 -4.75 -0.84
CA ASN A 114 -31.45 -6.17 -1.15
C ASN A 114 -30.18 -6.79 -0.53
N GLN A 115 -30.26 -7.25 0.72
CA GLN A 115 -29.11 -7.81 1.44
C GLN A 115 -28.65 -9.19 0.95
N THR A 116 -29.50 -9.92 0.21
CA THR A 116 -29.19 -11.25 -0.32
C THR A 116 -28.60 -11.21 -1.73
N ALA A 117 -28.67 -10.06 -2.41
CA ALA A 117 -27.99 -9.87 -3.68
C ALA A 117 -26.48 -9.90 -3.50
N LYS A 118 -25.80 -10.47 -4.50
CA LYS A 118 -24.33 -10.45 -4.61
C LYS A 118 -23.84 -9.02 -4.76
N ILE A 119 -22.76 -8.68 -4.05
CA ILE A 119 -22.19 -7.33 -4.10
C ILE A 119 -21.83 -6.93 -5.54
N GLY A 120 -21.22 -7.83 -6.31
CA GLY A 120 -20.83 -7.58 -7.68
C GLY A 120 -22.00 -7.22 -8.60
N ASN A 121 -23.16 -7.86 -8.41
CA ASN A 121 -24.37 -7.51 -9.17
C ASN A 121 -24.85 -6.11 -8.82
N LEU A 122 -24.87 -5.77 -7.52
CA LEU A 122 -25.26 -4.44 -7.07
C LEU A 122 -24.30 -3.34 -7.55
N ILE A 123 -23.00 -3.64 -7.64
CA ILE A 123 -21.98 -2.76 -8.21
C ILE A 123 -22.22 -2.56 -9.72
N ALA A 124 -22.55 -3.62 -10.44
CA ALA A 124 -22.82 -3.57 -11.88
C ALA A 124 -24.13 -2.80 -12.21
N ASP A 125 -25.09 -2.82 -11.31
CA ASP A 125 -26.40 -2.17 -11.46
C ASP A 125 -26.37 -0.66 -11.11
N CYS A 126 -25.23 -0.10 -10.69
CA CYS A 126 -25.12 1.32 -10.34
C CYS A 126 -23.79 1.98 -10.77
N ASP A 127 -23.77 3.31 -10.69
CA ASP A 127 -22.55 4.11 -10.83
C ASP A 127 -21.77 4.08 -9.50
N HIS A 128 -21.16 2.93 -9.23
CA HIS A 128 -20.48 2.62 -7.96
C HIS A 128 -19.27 3.51 -7.69
N GLU A 129 -18.56 3.94 -8.74
CA GLU A 129 -17.45 4.89 -8.65
C GLU A 129 -17.94 6.24 -8.12
N LYS A 130 -18.96 6.81 -8.77
CA LYS A 130 -19.56 8.06 -8.32
C LYS A 130 -20.16 7.95 -6.92
N LEU A 131 -20.84 6.84 -6.62
CA LEU A 131 -21.40 6.60 -5.28
C LEU A 131 -20.31 6.58 -4.21
N TRP A 132 -19.15 5.97 -4.49
CA TRP A 132 -18.02 5.97 -3.58
C TRP A 132 -17.49 7.39 -3.33
N GLU A 133 -17.34 8.18 -4.39
CA GLU A 133 -16.87 9.56 -4.27
C GLU A 133 -17.85 10.47 -3.53
N GLU A 134 -19.16 10.27 -3.71
CA GLU A 134 -20.21 10.98 -2.96
C GLU A 134 -20.19 10.63 -1.46
N MET A 135 -19.89 9.38 -1.12
CA MET A 135 -19.83 8.92 0.27
C MET A 135 -18.53 9.30 0.98
N PHE A 136 -17.43 9.31 0.23
CA PHE A 136 -16.10 9.49 0.78
C PHE A 136 -15.34 10.61 0.07
N GLU A 137 -14.46 10.26 -0.86
CA GLU A 137 -13.47 11.18 -1.41
C GLU A 137 -13.14 10.76 -2.85
N ALA A 138 -12.96 11.73 -3.74
CA ALA A 138 -12.42 11.52 -5.08
C ALA A 138 -10.88 11.63 -5.10
N PRO A 139 -10.19 11.04 -6.08
CA PRO A 139 -10.73 10.13 -7.09
C PRO A 139 -10.79 8.69 -6.58
N VAL A 140 -11.88 7.96 -6.89
CA VAL A 140 -12.08 6.57 -6.47
C VAL A 140 -10.94 5.64 -6.84
N ILE A 141 -10.26 5.91 -7.97
CA ILE A 141 -9.09 5.16 -8.43
C ILE A 141 -7.95 5.13 -7.40
N ILE A 142 -7.82 6.17 -6.57
CA ILE A 142 -6.86 6.27 -5.47
C ILE A 142 -7.51 5.96 -4.12
N THR A 143 -8.71 6.47 -3.87
CA THR A 143 -9.36 6.46 -2.55
C THR A 143 -10.14 5.17 -2.27
N GLY A 144 -10.44 4.37 -3.30
CA GLY A 144 -11.15 3.10 -3.20
C GLY A 144 -10.51 2.12 -2.23
N SER A 145 -11.31 1.21 -1.66
CA SER A 145 -10.77 0.09 -0.89
C SER A 145 -9.88 -0.79 -1.78
N THR A 146 -8.74 -1.23 -1.26
CA THR A 146 -7.77 -2.00 -2.03
C THR A 146 -7.31 -3.26 -1.30
N GLY A 147 -6.99 -4.30 -2.06
CA GLY A 147 -6.08 -5.35 -1.62
C GLY A 147 -4.69 -5.13 -2.20
N SER A 148 -3.64 -5.53 -1.48
CA SER A 148 -2.27 -5.33 -1.95
C SER A 148 -1.30 -6.43 -1.53
N ILE A 149 -0.29 -6.70 -2.36
CA ILE A 149 0.77 -7.68 -2.10
C ILE A 149 2.11 -7.12 -2.59
N THR A 150 3.14 -7.15 -1.75
CA THR A 150 4.53 -6.79 -2.10
C THR A 150 5.44 -7.99 -1.91
N CYS A 151 6.25 -8.27 -2.92
CA CYS A 151 7.23 -9.34 -2.91
C CYS A 151 8.61 -8.81 -2.51
N VAL A 152 9.19 -9.41 -1.48
CA VAL A 152 10.54 -9.14 -0.99
C VAL A 152 11.36 -10.41 -1.10
N ARG A 153 12.51 -10.32 -1.76
CA ARG A 153 13.42 -11.45 -1.94
C ARG A 153 14.84 -10.97 -1.74
N LYS A 154 15.59 -11.70 -0.91
CA LYS A 154 16.98 -11.39 -0.59
C LYS A 154 17.21 -9.94 -0.15
N GLY A 155 16.36 -9.43 0.74
CA GLY A 155 16.39 -8.05 1.21
C GLY A 155 16.09 -6.99 0.13
N LYS A 156 15.50 -7.36 -1.00
CA LYS A 156 15.13 -6.44 -2.09
C LYS A 156 13.66 -6.53 -2.46
N ILE A 157 13.06 -5.39 -2.77
CA ILE A 157 11.71 -5.32 -3.32
C ILE A 157 11.76 -5.82 -4.76
N VAL A 158 10.98 -6.84 -5.08
CA VAL A 158 10.88 -7.39 -6.44
C VAL A 158 9.76 -6.70 -7.20
N PHE A 159 8.56 -6.66 -6.63
CA PHE A 159 7.38 -6.01 -7.20
C PHE A 159 6.33 -5.71 -6.13
N SER A 160 5.35 -4.87 -6.47
CA SER A 160 4.07 -4.80 -5.75
C SER A 160 2.90 -4.86 -6.72
N VAL A 161 1.80 -5.43 -6.23
CA VAL A 161 0.49 -5.45 -6.89
C VAL A 161 -0.53 -4.82 -5.94
N ILE A 162 -1.37 -3.94 -6.45
CA ILE A 162 -2.50 -3.35 -5.72
C ILE A 162 -3.74 -3.53 -6.59
N LEU A 163 -4.87 -3.94 -6.03
CA LEU A 163 -6.14 -4.00 -6.73
C LEU A 163 -7.15 -3.11 -5.99
N ASN A 164 -7.69 -2.12 -6.69
CA ASN A 164 -8.81 -1.32 -6.23
C ASN A 164 -10.11 -2.12 -6.43
N TYR A 165 -10.73 -2.52 -5.32
CA TYR A 165 -11.94 -3.34 -5.33
C TYR A 165 -13.17 -2.59 -5.82
N ILE A 166 -13.16 -1.25 -5.74
CA ILE A 166 -14.27 -0.41 -6.17
C ILE A 166 -14.18 -0.18 -7.68
N ALA A 167 -13.08 0.36 -8.17
CA ALA A 167 -12.90 0.67 -9.59
C ALA A 167 -12.53 -0.55 -10.46
N GLY A 168 -12.16 -1.68 -9.85
CA GLY A 168 -11.71 -2.87 -10.60
C GLY A 168 -10.37 -2.65 -11.32
N ILE A 169 -9.46 -1.84 -10.76
CA ILE A 169 -8.19 -1.50 -11.39
C ILE A 169 -7.01 -2.17 -10.67
N VAL A 170 -6.22 -2.94 -11.42
CA VAL A 170 -4.96 -3.52 -10.96
C VAL A 170 -3.81 -2.57 -11.25
N PHE A 171 -2.99 -2.27 -10.25
CA PHE A 171 -1.71 -1.57 -10.36
C PHE A 171 -0.56 -2.55 -10.13
N VAL A 172 0.46 -2.50 -10.98
CA VAL A 172 1.65 -3.34 -10.86
C VAL A 172 2.91 -2.47 -10.97
N ALA A 173 3.76 -2.51 -9.95
CA ALA A 173 5.06 -1.82 -9.93
C ALA A 173 6.20 -2.84 -10.02
N THR A 174 6.97 -2.79 -11.10
CA THR A 174 8.06 -3.75 -11.42
C THR A 174 9.24 -3.04 -12.07
N ASP A 175 10.34 -3.75 -12.29
CA ASP A 175 11.55 -3.21 -12.94
C ASP A 175 11.35 -2.71 -14.38
N VAL A 176 10.29 -3.11 -15.06
CA VAL A 176 9.95 -2.58 -16.41
C VAL A 176 9.00 -1.36 -16.36
N GLY A 177 8.61 -0.93 -15.16
CA GLY A 177 7.77 0.23 -14.92
C GLY A 177 6.53 -0.05 -14.06
N ILE A 178 5.68 0.96 -13.98
CA ILE A 178 4.43 0.95 -13.21
C ILE A 178 3.27 1.03 -14.19
N TYR A 179 2.32 0.10 -14.09
CA TYR A 179 1.19 -0.03 -15.01
C TYR A 179 -0.12 -0.13 -14.24
N SER A 180 -1.19 0.39 -14.83
CA SER A 180 -2.57 0.13 -14.42
C SER A 180 -3.31 -0.68 -15.50
N TYR A 181 -4.25 -1.52 -15.07
CA TYR A 181 -5.09 -2.33 -15.95
C TYR A 181 -6.51 -2.39 -15.39
N GLN A 182 -7.48 -2.00 -16.22
CA GLN A 182 -8.90 -2.11 -15.91
C GLN A 182 -9.35 -3.56 -16.09
N LEU A 183 -9.94 -4.15 -15.06
CA LEU A 183 -10.59 -5.45 -15.16
C LEU A 183 -11.96 -5.28 -15.81
N GLU A 184 -12.39 -6.35 -16.49
CA GLU A 184 -13.78 -6.49 -16.92
C GLU A 184 -14.68 -6.75 -15.71
N ASN A 185 -15.99 -6.88 -15.93
CA ASN A 185 -16.95 -7.23 -14.87
C ASN A 185 -16.46 -8.45 -14.05
N PHE A 186 -16.74 -8.48 -12.74
CA PHE A 186 -16.27 -9.54 -11.85
C PHE A 186 -16.67 -10.96 -12.30
N SER A 187 -17.79 -11.09 -13.02
CA SER A 187 -18.28 -12.35 -13.58
C SER A 187 -17.57 -12.79 -14.87
N ASP A 188 -16.74 -11.94 -15.47
CA ASP A 188 -15.99 -12.26 -16.67
C ASP A 188 -14.82 -13.20 -16.36
N LEU A 189 -14.85 -14.40 -16.93
CA LEU A 189 -13.84 -15.43 -16.73
C LEU A 189 -12.47 -15.07 -17.32
N SER A 190 -12.40 -14.15 -18.29
CA SER A 190 -11.13 -13.69 -18.85
C SER A 190 -10.23 -13.01 -17.80
N ASN A 191 -10.83 -12.55 -16.69
CA ASN A 191 -10.09 -12.03 -15.55
C ASN A 191 -9.15 -13.09 -14.92
N GLU A 192 -9.43 -14.39 -15.04
CA GLU A 192 -8.55 -15.48 -14.55
C GLU A 192 -7.28 -15.67 -15.39
N GLU A 193 -7.27 -15.18 -16.63
CA GLU A 193 -6.11 -15.28 -17.52
C GLU A 193 -5.17 -14.07 -17.38
N ILE A 194 -5.58 -13.06 -16.62
CA ILE A 194 -4.81 -11.83 -16.41
C ILE A 194 -3.54 -12.15 -15.64
N ASN A 195 -2.42 -11.73 -16.23
CA ASN A 195 -1.09 -11.93 -15.71
C ASN A 195 -0.23 -10.72 -16.06
N PHE A 196 1.02 -10.72 -15.62
CA PHE A 196 1.91 -9.60 -15.84
C PHE A 196 2.13 -9.29 -17.33
N SER A 197 2.17 -10.32 -18.19
CA SER A 197 2.29 -10.13 -19.65
C SER A 197 1.12 -9.35 -20.22
N THR A 198 -0.10 -9.68 -19.78
CA THR A 198 -1.32 -9.03 -20.24
C THR A 198 -1.34 -7.58 -19.81
N ILE A 199 -1.05 -7.30 -18.53
CA ILE A 199 -1.00 -5.94 -17.97
C ILE A 199 0.09 -5.11 -18.68
N PHE A 200 1.28 -5.66 -18.89
CA PHE A 200 2.35 -4.95 -19.59
C PHE A 200 2.00 -4.58 -21.03
N LYS A 201 1.30 -5.46 -21.75
CA LYS A 201 0.96 -5.26 -23.18
C LYS A 201 -0.28 -4.39 -23.40
N LYS A 202 -1.28 -4.52 -22.53
CA LYS A 202 -2.61 -3.91 -22.70
C LYS A 202 -2.92 -2.82 -21.67
N GLY A 203 -2.19 -2.76 -20.57
CA GLY A 203 -2.36 -1.78 -19.52
C GLY A 203 -1.78 -0.41 -19.88
N LYS A 204 -2.14 0.59 -19.09
CA LYS A 204 -1.63 1.96 -19.20
C LYS A 204 -0.39 2.11 -18.32
N LYS A 205 0.72 2.58 -18.88
CA LYS A 205 1.88 2.97 -18.08
C LYS A 205 1.55 4.22 -17.27
N LEU A 206 1.86 4.21 -15.98
CA LEU A 206 1.66 5.35 -15.09
C LEU A 206 2.94 6.18 -14.95
N ASN A 207 2.77 7.50 -14.96
CA ASN A 207 3.84 8.45 -14.75
C ASN A 207 3.71 9.14 -13.39
N PHE A 208 4.86 9.52 -12.84
CA PHE A 208 5.00 10.26 -11.60
C PHE A 208 5.66 11.60 -11.93
N PRO A 209 4.87 12.59 -12.39
CA PRO A 209 5.40 13.86 -12.84
C PRO A 209 6.06 14.64 -11.70
N GLY A 210 7.08 15.43 -12.04
CA GLY A 210 7.73 16.32 -11.07
C GLY A 210 6.87 17.53 -10.72
N VAL A 211 7.12 18.16 -9.58
CA VAL A 211 6.39 19.37 -9.16
C VAL A 211 6.58 20.53 -10.16
N ARG A 212 7.73 20.60 -10.83
CA ARG A 212 8.00 21.60 -11.88
C ARG A 212 7.16 21.35 -13.13
N GLU A 213 7.00 20.09 -13.52
CA GLU A 213 6.15 19.68 -14.66
C GLU A 213 4.68 20.00 -14.40
N LEU A 214 4.23 19.82 -13.16
CA LEU A 214 2.87 20.14 -12.73
C LEU A 214 2.63 21.65 -12.50
N GLY A 215 3.67 22.49 -12.55
CA GLY A 215 3.55 23.92 -12.30
C GLY A 215 3.17 24.29 -10.87
N TYR A 216 3.51 23.43 -9.90
CA TYR A 216 3.19 23.66 -8.49
C TYR A 216 3.90 24.88 -7.93
N ASN A 217 3.16 25.71 -7.18
CA ASN A 217 3.73 26.81 -6.42
C ASN A 217 4.30 26.33 -5.07
N SER A 218 4.85 27.26 -4.27
CA SER A 218 5.47 26.90 -2.98
C SER A 218 4.50 26.28 -1.96
N ASP A 219 3.21 26.61 -2.00
CA ASP A 219 2.21 26.07 -1.08
C ASP A 219 1.67 24.72 -1.58
N ASP A 220 1.58 24.53 -2.90
CA ASP A 220 1.27 23.22 -3.50
C ASP A 220 2.31 22.17 -3.13
N CYS A 221 3.61 22.53 -3.20
CA CYS A 221 4.72 21.68 -2.76
C CYS A 221 4.64 21.25 -1.29
N LYS A 222 3.91 22.01 -0.46
CA LYS A 222 3.68 21.71 0.96
C LYS A 222 2.45 20.86 1.19
N ARG A 223 1.53 20.72 0.23
CA ARG A 223 0.34 19.89 0.42
C ARG A 223 0.73 18.43 0.57
N PHE A 224 0.05 17.71 1.46
CA PHE A 224 0.44 16.33 1.77
C PHE A 224 -0.73 15.43 2.11
N VAL A 225 -0.48 14.12 1.98
CA VAL A 225 -1.43 13.07 2.34
C VAL A 225 -0.81 12.23 3.47
N THR A 226 -1.49 12.18 4.61
CA THR A 226 -1.09 11.32 5.73
C THR A 226 -2.27 10.99 6.64
N PHE A 227 -2.14 9.94 7.46
CA PHE A 227 -3.16 9.57 8.41
C PHE A 227 -3.06 10.42 9.69
N LEU A 228 -4.05 11.30 9.94
CA LEU A 228 -4.17 12.10 11.17
C LEU A 228 -5.47 11.80 11.95
N GLY A 229 -6.29 10.86 11.49
CA GLY A 229 -7.65 10.67 11.96
C GLY A 229 -7.84 9.88 13.27
N LYS A 230 -6.78 9.55 14.02
CA LYS A 230 -6.85 8.88 15.33
C LYS A 230 -5.85 9.51 16.30
N THR A 231 -6.08 9.37 17.60
CA THR A 231 -5.18 9.82 18.67
C THR A 231 -3.76 9.27 18.49
N GLY A 232 -2.76 10.09 18.78
CA GLY A 232 -1.33 9.76 18.68
C GLY A 232 -0.71 10.11 17.32
N TYR A 233 -1.50 10.13 16.24
CA TYR A 233 -0.96 10.44 14.91
C TYR A 233 -0.66 11.93 14.74
N ARG A 234 -1.53 12.82 15.24
CA ARG A 234 -1.30 14.26 15.11
C ARG A 234 -0.07 14.69 15.89
N GLU A 235 0.10 14.14 17.08
CA GLU A 235 1.24 14.40 17.95
C GLU A 235 2.53 13.89 17.31
N ASN A 236 2.52 12.65 16.80
CA ASN A 236 3.66 12.07 16.08
C ASN A 236 4.02 12.84 14.81
N PHE A 237 3.03 13.39 14.11
CA PHE A 237 3.26 14.27 12.97
C PHE A 237 3.91 15.59 13.39
N ASN A 238 3.38 16.25 14.42
CA ASN A 238 3.91 17.54 14.85
C ASN A 238 5.38 17.43 15.31
N ASP A 239 5.73 16.33 16.00
CA ASP A 239 7.10 16.07 16.45
C ASP A 239 8.07 15.74 15.30
N SER A 240 7.55 15.42 14.11
CA SER A 240 8.38 15.26 12.90
C SER A 240 8.90 16.56 12.31
N MET A 241 8.50 17.72 12.85
CA MET A 241 8.99 19.03 12.46
C MET A 241 8.90 19.35 10.95
N LEU A 242 8.16 18.55 10.17
CA LEU A 242 7.94 18.79 8.74
C LEU A 242 7.20 20.12 8.50
N PHE A 243 6.43 20.58 9.50
CA PHE A 243 5.74 21.86 9.49
C PHE A 243 5.88 22.61 10.80
N ILE A 244 5.86 23.94 10.68
CA ILE A 244 5.90 24.90 11.80
C ILE A 244 4.49 25.50 12.06
N LYS A 245 3.57 25.38 11.11
CA LYS A 245 2.19 25.92 11.15
C LYS A 245 1.15 24.79 11.18
N ASP A 246 -0.13 25.14 11.34
CA ASP A 246 -1.23 24.18 11.38
C ASP A 246 -1.22 23.23 10.17
N PRO A 247 -0.98 21.92 10.36
CA PRO A 247 -0.95 20.96 9.26
C PRO A 247 -2.27 20.82 8.51
N ASN A 248 -3.40 21.21 9.12
CA ASN A 248 -4.71 21.10 8.49
C ASN A 248 -4.85 21.97 7.23
N GLU A 249 -4.09 23.07 7.13
CA GLU A 249 -4.10 23.96 5.97
C GLU A 249 -3.58 23.25 4.70
N PHE A 250 -2.64 22.32 4.87
CA PHE A 250 -1.94 21.63 3.78
C PHE A 250 -2.35 20.16 3.65
N LEU A 251 -3.16 19.63 4.57
CA LEU A 251 -3.62 18.25 4.55
C LEU A 251 -4.64 18.04 3.42
N HIS A 252 -4.39 17.04 2.57
CA HIS A 252 -5.29 16.69 1.48
C HIS A 252 -6.47 15.82 1.94
N HIS A 253 -6.20 14.80 2.77
CA HIS A 253 -7.22 13.92 3.36
C HIS A 253 -6.90 13.60 4.81
N LEU A 254 -7.94 13.44 5.64
CA LEU A 254 -7.77 13.11 7.06
C LEU A 254 -7.45 11.63 7.32
N LYS A 255 -8.02 10.74 6.49
CA LYS A 255 -7.93 9.28 6.64
C LYS A 255 -7.63 8.61 5.29
N PRO A 256 -6.53 8.96 4.60
CA PRO A 256 -6.20 8.40 3.29
C PRO A 256 -6.00 6.88 3.35
N PRO A 257 -6.16 6.16 2.23
CA PRO A 257 -5.82 4.75 2.16
C PRO A 257 -4.31 4.53 2.37
N GLY A 258 -3.93 3.35 2.84
CA GLY A 258 -2.55 2.95 3.09
C GLY A 258 -1.82 2.57 1.80
N PRO A 259 -2.05 1.35 1.27
CA PRO A 259 -1.27 0.82 0.14
C PRO A 259 -1.25 1.69 -1.14
N PRO A 260 -2.38 2.27 -1.64
CA PRO A 260 -2.38 3.01 -2.89
C PRO A 260 -1.89 4.46 -2.75
N ARG A 261 -1.45 4.91 -1.57
CA ARG A 261 -1.05 6.30 -1.33
C ARG A 261 0.01 6.87 -2.29
N PRO A 262 0.98 6.10 -2.82
CA PRO A 262 1.91 6.63 -3.82
C PRO A 262 1.21 7.20 -5.05
N LEU A 263 0.01 6.71 -5.38
CA LEU A 263 -0.75 7.16 -6.56
C LEU A 263 -1.17 8.64 -6.46
N TYR A 264 -1.24 9.23 -5.26
CA TYR A 264 -1.41 10.68 -5.10
C TYR A 264 -0.27 11.50 -5.71
N LEU A 265 0.91 10.91 -5.93
CA LEU A 265 2.05 11.55 -6.59
C LEU A 265 2.15 11.20 -8.08
N SER A 266 1.14 10.54 -8.63
CA SER A 266 1.08 10.14 -10.03
C SER A 266 0.19 11.08 -10.85
N GLU A 267 0.19 10.90 -12.16
CA GLU A 267 -0.74 11.58 -13.07
C GLU A 267 -2.24 11.35 -12.74
N LEU A 268 -2.58 10.33 -11.94
CA LEU A 268 -3.97 10.05 -11.52
C LEU A 268 -4.53 11.10 -10.56
N GLN A 269 -3.67 11.87 -9.90
CA GLN A 269 -4.08 12.96 -9.00
C GLN A 269 -4.34 14.27 -9.77
N LYS A 270 -3.97 14.32 -11.05
CA LYS A 270 -4.19 15.50 -11.89
C LYS A 270 -5.68 15.86 -11.86
N ASP A 271 -5.98 17.14 -11.65
CA ASP A 271 -7.33 17.71 -11.53
C ASP A 271 -8.06 17.44 -10.20
N HIS A 272 -7.45 16.69 -9.26
CA HIS A 272 -8.00 16.45 -7.91
C HIS A 272 -7.30 17.26 -6.81
N GLY A 273 -6.52 18.27 -7.20
CA GLY A 273 -5.79 19.18 -6.32
C GLY A 273 -4.35 18.75 -6.04
N PRO A 274 -3.48 19.68 -5.58
CA PRO A 274 -2.06 19.42 -5.50
C PRO A 274 -1.70 18.54 -4.31
N VAL A 275 -0.78 17.60 -4.52
CA VAL A 275 -0.12 16.81 -3.47
C VAL A 275 1.39 16.87 -3.69
N GLY A 276 2.10 17.55 -2.80
CA GLY A 276 3.54 17.72 -2.85
C GLY A 276 4.32 16.54 -2.26
N PHE A 277 3.75 15.79 -1.32
CA PHE A 277 4.34 14.56 -0.78
C PHE A 277 3.32 13.69 -0.04
N ILE A 278 3.69 12.46 0.26
CA ILE A 278 2.93 11.55 1.11
C ILE A 278 3.76 11.14 2.32
N LEU A 279 3.11 10.82 3.43
CA LEU A 279 3.77 10.39 4.67
C LEU A 279 3.07 9.18 5.25
N SER A 280 3.85 8.16 5.60
CA SER A 280 3.46 7.12 6.55
C SER A 280 3.70 7.70 7.94
N ASN A 281 2.65 7.90 8.73
CA ASN A 281 2.78 8.57 10.02
C ASN A 281 2.82 7.55 11.17
N GLY A 282 3.73 6.59 11.10
CA GLY A 282 3.75 5.45 12.02
C GLY A 282 2.64 4.46 11.74
N GLU A 283 2.33 4.28 10.46
CA GLU A 283 1.43 3.25 9.95
C GLU A 283 2.15 1.89 9.91
N LYS A 284 1.37 0.81 9.89
CA LYS A 284 1.91 -0.56 9.96
C LYS A 284 2.66 -0.90 8.67
N ILE A 285 3.59 -1.85 8.72
CA ILE A 285 4.41 -2.27 7.58
C ILE A 285 3.57 -2.73 6.38
N GLY A 286 2.44 -3.39 6.61
CA GLY A 286 1.49 -3.75 5.55
C GLY A 286 0.85 -2.54 4.86
N GLU A 287 0.78 -1.37 5.51
CA GLU A 287 0.15 -0.17 4.96
C GLU A 287 1.13 0.62 4.06
N TRP A 288 2.46 0.54 4.29
CA TRP A 288 3.46 1.35 3.58
C TRP A 288 4.54 0.58 2.80
N MET A 289 4.75 -0.73 3.04
CA MET A 289 5.78 -1.51 2.33
C MET A 289 5.57 -1.49 0.81
N HIS A 290 4.32 -1.43 0.38
CA HIS A 290 3.93 -1.33 -1.04
C HIS A 290 4.50 -0.09 -1.73
N TRP A 291 4.72 1.00 -0.99
CA TRP A 291 5.18 2.26 -1.56
C TRP A 291 6.61 2.16 -2.10
N LEU A 292 7.42 1.29 -1.50
CA LEU A 292 8.82 1.15 -1.85
C LEU A 292 9.01 0.66 -3.29
N SER A 293 8.14 -0.22 -3.80
CA SER A 293 8.23 -0.64 -5.21
C SER A 293 7.91 0.52 -6.17
N PHE A 294 6.93 1.37 -5.85
CA PHE A 294 6.60 2.54 -6.64
C PHE A 294 7.77 3.53 -6.63
N VAL A 295 8.40 3.77 -5.48
CA VAL A 295 9.62 4.61 -5.42
C VAL A 295 10.76 4.00 -6.22
N LYS A 296 11.00 2.70 -6.06
CA LYS A 296 12.07 1.96 -6.74
C LYS A 296 11.95 2.02 -8.26
N TYR A 297 10.72 1.96 -8.78
CA TYR A 297 10.47 1.75 -10.21
C TYR A 297 9.88 2.96 -10.95
N ALA A 298 9.44 4.00 -10.24
CA ALA A 298 9.03 5.25 -10.87
C ALA A 298 10.25 5.97 -11.47
N ARG A 299 10.13 6.39 -12.73
CA ARG A 299 11.21 7.05 -13.48
C ARG A 299 10.73 8.40 -13.99
N ASN A 300 11.59 9.41 -13.88
CA ASN A 300 11.35 10.73 -14.44
C ASN A 300 11.67 10.73 -15.95
N ILE A 301 11.38 11.85 -16.62
CA ILE A 301 11.61 12.03 -18.07
C ILE A 301 13.08 11.81 -18.49
N ASN A 302 14.03 11.95 -17.57
CA ASN A 302 15.46 11.78 -17.81
C ASN A 302 15.97 10.37 -17.44
N GLY A 303 15.08 9.45 -17.06
CA GLY A 303 15.42 8.09 -16.65
C GLY A 303 15.97 7.95 -15.22
N GLY A 304 16.01 9.04 -14.44
CA GLY A 304 16.33 9.02 -13.01
C GLY A 304 15.12 8.64 -12.15
N TYR A 305 15.29 8.60 -10.83
CA TYR A 305 14.16 8.40 -9.91
C TYR A 305 13.13 9.53 -10.03
N ALA A 306 11.86 9.18 -10.15
CA ALA A 306 10.77 10.18 -10.07
C ALA A 306 10.38 10.51 -8.62
N LEU A 307 10.65 9.59 -7.70
CA LEU A 307 10.30 9.73 -6.29
C LEU A 307 11.55 9.49 -5.44
N SER A 308 11.65 10.23 -4.35
CA SER A 308 12.61 10.00 -3.27
C SER A 308 11.87 9.58 -2.01
N VAL A 309 12.53 8.80 -1.15
CA VAL A 309 11.97 8.39 0.14
C VAL A 309 12.95 8.64 1.28
N TYR A 310 12.42 9.12 2.40
CA TYR A 310 13.16 9.45 3.61
C TYR A 310 12.55 8.74 4.81
N GLU A 311 13.38 8.13 5.65
CA GLU A 311 12.99 7.60 6.96
C GLU A 311 13.14 8.68 8.03
N ILE A 312 12.07 8.92 8.77
CA ILE A 312 12.04 9.88 9.89
C ILE A 312 12.25 9.10 11.19
N SER A 313 13.32 9.45 11.90
CA SER A 313 13.58 9.02 13.27
C SER A 313 13.36 10.19 14.22
N LEU A 314 12.39 10.07 15.12
CA LEU A 314 12.15 11.04 16.18
C LEU A 314 13.04 10.73 17.39
N GLU A 315 13.51 11.76 18.09
CA GLU A 315 14.27 11.59 19.34
C GLU A 315 13.39 10.96 20.44
N ARG A 316 12.11 11.34 20.48
CA ARG A 316 11.11 10.81 21.41
C ARG A 316 9.92 10.27 20.62
N PRO A 317 10.03 9.06 20.06
CA PRO A 317 8.98 8.49 19.21
C PRO A 317 7.74 8.16 20.04
N TRP A 318 6.56 8.44 19.47
CA TRP A 318 5.29 8.00 20.05
C TRP A 318 5.16 6.49 19.97
N THR A 319 4.32 5.92 20.84
CA THR A 319 4.01 4.49 20.80
C THR A 319 2.53 4.27 20.56
N LYS A 320 2.23 3.20 19.82
CA LYS A 320 0.87 2.73 19.59
C LYS A 320 0.82 1.22 19.74
N ASN A 321 -0.03 0.75 20.66
CA ASN A 321 -0.11 -0.66 21.05
C ASN A 321 1.26 -1.24 21.44
N GLY A 322 2.09 -0.45 22.13
CA GLY A 322 3.44 -0.85 22.55
C GLY A 322 4.51 -0.85 21.45
N MET A 323 4.17 -0.39 20.23
CA MET A 323 5.09 -0.30 19.09
C MET A 323 5.49 1.14 18.82
N LEU A 324 6.77 1.39 18.55
CA LEU A 324 7.27 2.72 18.15
C LEU A 324 6.63 3.15 16.83
N MET A 325 6.09 4.37 16.77
CA MET A 325 5.51 4.95 15.55
C MET A 325 6.59 5.47 14.59
N SER A 326 7.75 5.85 15.11
CA SER A 326 8.94 6.21 14.34
C SER A 326 10.11 5.37 14.82
N THR A 327 10.77 4.68 13.89
CA THR A 327 11.88 3.78 14.20
C THR A 327 13.18 4.56 14.26
N SER A 328 13.92 4.36 15.36
CA SER A 328 15.30 4.87 15.42
C SER A 328 16.21 4.05 14.49
N PRO A 329 17.39 4.58 14.10
CA PRO A 329 18.30 3.87 13.20
C PRO A 329 18.67 2.46 13.67
N ALA A 330 18.70 2.22 14.99
CA ALA A 330 18.98 0.90 15.57
C ALA A 330 17.88 -0.14 15.30
N TYR A 331 16.62 0.30 15.12
CA TYR A 331 15.47 -0.56 14.82
C TYR A 331 15.00 -0.47 13.36
N SER A 332 15.62 0.40 12.55
CA SER A 332 15.35 0.50 11.13
C SER A 332 15.61 -0.84 10.42
N LEU A 333 14.71 -1.22 9.52
CA LEU A 333 14.89 -2.35 8.61
C LEU A 333 15.74 -1.98 7.40
N PHE A 334 16.00 -0.69 7.17
CA PHE A 334 16.75 -0.22 6.04
C PHE A 334 18.24 -0.25 6.43
N CYS A 335 18.99 -1.17 5.84
CA CYS A 335 20.41 -1.36 6.14
C CYS A 335 21.29 -0.86 4.99
N ASN A 336 22.46 -0.33 5.34
CA ASN A 336 23.52 0.00 4.40
C ASN A 336 24.85 -0.47 5.02
N GLU A 337 25.19 -1.73 4.77
CA GLU A 337 26.37 -2.39 5.32
C GLU A 337 27.12 -3.12 4.20
N GLY A 338 28.46 -3.07 4.24
CA GLY A 338 29.31 -3.81 3.29
C GLY A 338 29.03 -3.50 1.81
N SER A 339 28.54 -4.50 1.07
CA SER A 339 28.42 -4.52 -0.40
C SER A 339 27.17 -3.83 -0.97
N GLY A 340 26.32 -3.23 -0.14
CA GLY A 340 25.19 -2.44 -0.62
C GLY A 340 24.08 -2.28 0.40
N SER A 341 23.05 -1.54 0.00
CA SER A 341 21.88 -1.31 0.83
C SER A 341 20.84 -2.42 0.66
N TYR A 342 20.07 -2.77 1.68
CA TYR A 342 19.02 -3.81 1.63
C TYR A 342 17.98 -3.64 2.76
N LEU A 343 16.87 -4.38 2.68
CA LEU A 343 15.89 -4.52 3.75
C LEU A 343 16.26 -5.71 4.63
N ASP A 344 16.65 -5.45 5.88
CA ASP A 344 16.91 -6.47 6.88
C ASP A 344 15.62 -6.87 7.61
N ILE A 345 14.85 -7.77 7.01
CA ILE A 345 13.58 -8.21 7.58
C ILE A 345 13.78 -9.07 8.84
N SER A 346 14.98 -9.62 9.07
CA SER A 346 15.27 -10.43 10.26
C SER A 346 15.10 -9.63 11.57
N ARG A 347 15.31 -8.31 11.52
CA ARG A 347 15.10 -7.38 12.65
C ARG A 347 13.68 -7.42 13.19
N LEU A 348 12.71 -7.76 12.34
CA LEU A 348 11.30 -7.79 12.73
C LEU A 348 10.94 -9.01 13.57
N ARG A 349 11.78 -10.05 13.62
CA ARG A 349 11.56 -11.26 14.44
C ARG A 349 11.38 -10.96 15.92
N ASN A 350 12.06 -9.92 16.40
CA ASN A 350 12.06 -9.54 17.81
C ASN A 350 10.72 -8.95 18.26
N PHE A 351 9.83 -8.59 17.33
CA PHE A 351 8.48 -8.18 17.67
C PHE A 351 7.58 -9.41 17.81
N LYS A 352 6.71 -9.38 18.82
CA LYS A 352 5.67 -10.41 19.00
C LYS A 352 4.77 -10.53 17.77
N ARG A 353 4.56 -9.41 17.08
CA ARG A 353 3.75 -9.27 15.88
C ARG A 353 4.48 -8.44 14.83
N PRO A 354 5.31 -9.05 13.97
CA PRO A 354 6.06 -8.34 12.94
C PRO A 354 5.19 -7.50 11.99
N SER A 355 3.96 -7.95 11.72
CA SER A 355 2.96 -7.19 10.95
C SER A 355 2.64 -5.81 11.55
N GLN A 356 2.88 -5.64 12.86
CA GLN A 356 2.64 -4.39 13.59
C GLN A 356 3.86 -3.47 13.64
N PHE A 357 4.98 -3.84 12.99
CA PHE A 357 6.08 -2.92 12.81
C PHE A 357 5.58 -1.64 12.14
N ARG A 358 6.02 -0.50 12.65
CA ARG A 358 5.60 0.83 12.21
C ARG A 358 6.82 1.64 11.87
N CYS A 359 6.69 2.54 10.90
CA CYS A 359 7.75 3.42 10.49
C CYS A 359 7.16 4.77 10.09
N MET A 360 7.97 5.82 10.15
CA MET A 360 7.67 7.07 9.49
C MET A 360 8.50 7.19 8.23
N ILE A 361 7.84 7.18 7.07
CA ILE A 361 8.50 7.40 5.78
C ILE A 361 7.80 8.49 5.00
N VAL A 362 8.57 9.44 4.46
CA VAL A 362 8.10 10.47 3.54
C VAL A 362 8.48 10.07 2.14
N VAL A 363 7.51 10.02 1.23
CA VAL A 363 7.74 9.87 -0.21
C VAL A 363 7.39 11.19 -0.89
N VAL A 364 8.31 11.68 -1.72
CA VAL A 364 8.24 13.02 -2.30
C VAL A 364 8.72 12.99 -3.76
N PRO A 365 8.14 13.78 -4.68
CA PRO A 365 8.69 13.95 -6.02
C PRO A 365 10.13 14.47 -5.95
N TRP A 366 10.99 13.94 -6.84
CA TRP A 366 12.43 14.17 -6.84
C TRP A 366 12.85 15.65 -6.92
N ASP A 367 12.00 16.51 -7.47
CA ASP A 367 12.23 17.94 -7.70
C ASP A 367 11.48 18.85 -6.71
N ASN A 368 10.81 18.30 -5.68
CA ASN A 368 10.23 19.09 -4.59
C ASN A 368 11.33 19.55 -3.61
N GLU A 369 12.16 20.49 -4.07
CA GLU A 369 13.30 21.03 -3.31
C GLU A 369 12.91 21.60 -1.96
N ARG A 370 11.67 22.11 -1.82
CA ARG A 370 11.18 22.69 -0.58
C ARG A 370 11.10 21.66 0.54
N ILE A 371 10.43 20.54 0.29
CA ILE A 371 10.27 19.48 1.29
C ILE A 371 11.59 18.71 1.48
N ILE A 372 12.33 18.47 0.40
CA ILE A 372 13.66 17.85 0.48
C ILE A 372 14.60 18.67 1.37
N HIS A 373 14.57 20.00 1.27
CA HIS A 373 15.37 20.87 2.13
C HIS A 373 15.01 20.72 3.62
N VAL A 374 13.72 20.67 3.95
CA VAL A 374 13.25 20.45 5.34
C VAL A 374 13.73 19.09 5.86
N LEU A 375 13.57 18.03 5.06
CA LEU A 375 14.01 16.68 5.43
C LEU A 375 15.52 16.63 5.71
N LYS A 376 16.32 17.31 4.88
CA LYS A 376 17.78 17.39 5.04
C LYS A 376 18.20 18.27 6.21
N GLN A 377 17.49 19.37 6.47
CA GLN A 377 17.76 20.26 7.61
C GLN A 377 17.58 19.53 8.95
N HIS A 378 16.64 18.58 9.02
CA HIS A 378 16.41 17.72 10.17
C HIS A 378 17.21 16.41 10.16
N GLU A 379 18.16 16.28 9.22
CA GLU A 379 19.04 15.10 9.09
C GLU A 379 18.27 13.77 8.94
N TYR A 380 17.06 13.81 8.38
CA TYR A 380 16.29 12.59 8.10
C TYR A 380 16.96 11.79 6.99
N ARG A 381 16.88 10.46 7.12
CA ARG A 381 17.73 9.57 6.33
C ARG A 381 17.11 9.29 4.98
N GLU A 382 17.76 9.69 3.90
CA GLU A 382 17.36 9.29 2.56
C GLU A 382 17.58 7.79 2.35
N ILE A 383 16.54 7.08 1.96
CA ILE A 383 16.54 5.61 1.76
C ILE A 383 16.14 5.19 0.35
N THR A 384 16.12 6.13 -0.61
CA THR A 384 15.70 5.90 -2.02
C THR A 384 16.38 4.69 -2.68
N ASN A 385 17.65 4.42 -2.36
CA ASN A 385 18.45 3.35 -2.98
C ASN A 385 18.55 2.08 -2.12
N TYR A 386 17.73 1.93 -1.07
CA TYR A 386 17.93 0.88 -0.08
C TYR A 386 17.34 -0.48 -0.47
N PHE A 387 16.44 -0.53 -1.46
CA PHE A 387 15.54 -1.68 -1.63
C PHE A 387 15.35 -2.16 -3.07
#